data_AF-A0A3D4NM62-F1
#
_entry.id   AF-A0A3D4NM62-F1
#
_cell.length_a   1.000
_cell.length_b   1.000
_cell.length_c   1.000
_cell.angle_alpha   90.00
_cell.angle_beta   90.00
_cell.angle_gamma   90.00
#
_symmetry.space_group_name_H-M   'P 1'
#
loop_
_entity.id
_entity.type
_entity.pdbx_description
1 polymer ?
#
loop_
_entity_poly.entity_id
_entity_poly.type
_entity_poly.pdbx_seq_one_letter_code
_entity_poly.pdbx_strand_id
1 'polypeptide(L)' 'DAFQETDMIGISRPIVKHSFMIKHASEIPEVMKKAFYLAQSGRPGPVVVDIPKDMTNPA' A
#
# COMPACT_ATOMS: atom_id res chain seq x y z
N ASP A 1 15.68 -8.42 -8.41
CA ASP A 1 16.67 -7.60 -7.69
C ASP A 1 17.01 -6.39 -8.53
N ALA A 2 16.05 -5.47 -8.56
CA ALA A 2 16.20 -4.14 -9.10
C ALA A 2 16.72 -3.21 -8.00
N PHE A 3 17.33 -2.09 -8.39
CA PHE A 3 17.83 -1.11 -7.45
C PHE A 3 16.72 -0.63 -6.49
N GLN A 4 16.95 -0.74 -5.18
CA GLN A 4 15.99 -0.42 -4.11
C GLN A 4 14.70 -1.25 -4.11
N GLU A 5 14.68 -2.39 -4.80
CA GLU A 5 13.59 -3.36 -4.70
C GLU A 5 13.64 -4.04 -3.33
N THR A 6 12.50 -4.14 -2.65
CA THR A 6 12.35 -4.86 -1.40
C THR A 6 10.92 -5.35 -1.30
N ASP A 7 10.69 -6.55 -0.75
CA ASP A 7 9.34 -7.04 -0.48
C ASP A 7 8.71 -6.28 0.69
N MET A 8 8.22 -5.07 0.41
CA MET A 8 7.62 -4.19 1.41
C MET A 8 6.37 -4.80 2.05
N ILE A 9 5.62 -5.62 1.29
CA ILE A 9 4.46 -6.33 1.81
C ILE A 9 4.89 -7.42 2.78
N GLY A 10 5.84 -8.27 2.41
CA GLY A 10 6.37 -9.33 3.26
C GLY A 10 6.95 -8.79 4.57
N ILE A 11 7.74 -7.73 4.50
CA ILE A 11 8.39 -7.12 5.67
C ILE A 11 7.39 -6.40 6.58
N SER A 12 6.38 -5.72 6.02
CA SER A 12 5.41 -4.95 6.82
C SER A 12 4.30 -5.80 7.45
N ARG A 13 3.97 -6.96 6.88
CA ARG A 13 2.88 -7.87 7.35
C ARG A 13 2.79 -8.07 8.87
N PRO A 14 3.87 -8.32 9.64
CA PRO A 14 3.76 -8.54 11.09
C PRO A 14 3.56 -7.26 11.91
N ILE A 15 3.75 -6.07 11.33
CA ILE A 15 3.76 -4.78 12.05
C ILE A 15 2.69 -3.81 11.58
N VAL A 16 1.85 -4.19 10.60
CA VAL A 16 0.75 -3.36 10.10
C VAL A 16 -0.58 -4.07 10.20
N LYS A 17 -1.66 -3.29 10.27
CA LYS A 17 -3.02 -3.82 10.31
C LYS A 17 -3.44 -4.40 8.97
N HIS A 18 -3.00 -3.78 7.87
CA HIS A 18 -3.29 -4.22 6.53
C HIS A 18 -2.24 -3.70 5.54
N SER A 19 -2.05 -4.43 4.44
CA SER A 19 -1.18 -4.00 3.34
C SER A 19 -1.90 -4.16 2.00
N PHE A 20 -1.74 -3.19 1.11
CA PHE A 20 -2.22 -3.23 -0.28
C PHE A 20 -1.04 -3.11 -1.25
N MET A 21 -1.15 -3.73 -2.42
CA MET A 21 -0.23 -3.54 -3.54
C MET A 21 -1.04 -3.15 -4.77
N ILE A 22 -0.76 -1.97 -5.33
CA ILE A 22 -1.43 -1.47 -6.53
C ILE A 22 -0.93 -2.24 -7.75
N LYS A 23 -1.86 -2.78 -8.54
CA LYS A 23 -1.56 -3.47 -9.81
C LYS A 23 -1.91 -2.63 -11.02
N HIS A 24 -2.88 -1.72 -10.88
CA HIS A 24 -3.28 -0.78 -11.92
C HIS A 24 -3.52 0.62 -11.34
N ALA A 25 -3.07 1.66 -12.04
CA ALA A 25 -3.25 3.05 -11.60
C ALA A 25 -4.73 3.43 -11.32
N SER A 26 -5.68 2.79 -12.01
CA SER A 26 -7.11 2.97 -11.79
C SER A 26 -7.59 2.52 -10.41
N GLU A 27 -6.83 1.68 -9.70
CA GLU A 27 -7.19 1.15 -8.37
C GLU A 27 -6.86 2.15 -7.24
N ILE A 28 -5.97 3.13 -7.51
CA ILE A 28 -5.45 4.05 -6.50
C ILE A 28 -6.58 4.75 -5.72
N PRO A 29 -7.62 5.35 -6.35
CA PRO A 29 -8.66 6.05 -5.60
C PRO A 29 -9.43 5.14 -4.63
N GLU A 30 -9.76 3.92 -5.07
CA GLU A 30 -10.51 2.97 -4.27
C GLU A 30 -9.67 2.40 -3.12
N VAL A 31 -8.41 2.01 -3.40
CA VAL A 31 -7.48 1.47 -2.41
C VAL A 31 -7.16 2.52 -1.34
N MET A 32 -6.93 3.78 -1.73
CA MET A 32 -6.68 4.85 -0.77
C MET A 32 -7.87 5.07 0.17
N LYS A 33 -9.10 5.09 -0.37
CA LYS A 33 -10.32 5.18 0.46
C LYS A 33 -10.41 4.03 1.47
N LYS A 34 -10.14 2.80 1.03
CA LYS A 34 -10.13 1.61 1.91
C LYS A 34 -9.02 1.69 2.95
N ALA A 35 -7.83 2.15 2.58
CA ALA A 35 -6.69 2.27 3.48
C ALA A 35 -6.98 3.23 4.64
N PHE A 36 -7.51 4.42 4.36
CA PHE A 36 -7.91 5.36 5.41
C PHE A 36 -9.03 4.81 6.30
N TYR A 37 -10.04 4.17 5.71
CA TYR A 37 -11.11 3.53 6.47
C TYR A 37 -10.58 2.44 7.41
N LEU A 38 -9.70 1.56 6.92
CA LEU A 38 -9.11 0.47 7.72
C LEU A 38 -8.16 1.01 8.80
N ALA A 39 -7.42 2.07 8.53
CA ALA A 39 -6.53 2.67 9.51
C ALA A 39 -7.30 3.25 10.72
N GLN A 40 -8.52 3.76 10.50
CA GLN A 40 -9.31 4.45 11.53
C GLN A 40 -10.39 3.58 12.19
N SER A 41 -10.93 2.58 11.49
CA SER A 41 -12.05 1.76 11.99
C SER A 41 -11.63 0.72 13.03
N GLY A 42 -12.49 0.43 14.02
CA GLY A 42 -12.21 -0.54 15.07
C GLY A 42 -11.04 -0.10 15.95
N ARG A 43 -10.06 -0.99 16.18
CA ARG A 43 -8.77 -0.60 16.79
C ARG A 43 -7.92 0.11 15.73
N PRO A 44 -7.58 1.39 15.89
CA PRO A 44 -6.76 2.10 14.92
C PRO A 44 -5.37 1.46 14.78
N GLY A 45 -4.78 1.56 13.60
CA GLY A 45 -3.47 0.99 13.33
C GLY A 45 -2.91 1.35 11.96
N PRO A 46 -1.60 1.17 11.74
CA PRO A 46 -0.95 1.53 10.49
C PRO A 46 -1.41 0.63 9.34
N VAL A 47 -1.51 1.22 8.14
CA VAL A 47 -1.81 0.53 6.88
C VAL A 47 -0.74 0.92 5.87
N VAL A 48 -0.21 -0.06 5.14
CA VAL A 48 0.76 0.16 4.06
C VAL A 48 0.05 0.04 2.71
N VAL A 49 0.31 0.98 1.81
CA VAL A 49 -0.10 0.91 0.41
C VAL A 49 1.17 0.99 -0.41
N ASP A 50 1.53 -0.11 -1.05
CA ASP A 50 2.67 -0.21 -1.93
C ASP A 50 2.24 0.17 -3.36
N ILE A 51 2.89 1.18 -3.93
CA ILE A 51 2.55 1.76 -5.23
C ILE A 51 3.79 1.67 -6.12
N PRO A 52 3.81 0.76 -7.12
CA PRO A 52 4.90 0.68 -8.08
C PRO A 52 5.09 2.00 -8.83
N LYS A 53 6.34 2.34 -9.17
CA LYS A 53 6.70 3.61 -9.82
C LYS A 53 5.92 3.86 -11.10
N ASP A 54 5.72 2.83 -11.92
CA ASP A 54 4.99 2.86 -13.19
C ASP A 54 3.47 3.03 -13.03
N MET A 55 2.94 2.90 -11.81
CA MET A 55 1.54 3.19 -11.48
C MET A 55 1.30 4.65 -11.11
N THR A 56 2.37 5.41 -10.88
CA THR A 56 2.34 6.86 -10.67
C THR A 56 2.89 7.55 -11.91
N ASN A 57 2.44 8.77 -12.23
CA ASN A 57 3.02 9.53 -13.34
C ASN A 57 4.47 9.93 -13.00
N PRO A 58 5.51 9.26 -13.54
CA PRO A 58 6.89 9.56 -13.21
C PRO A 58 7.43 10.45 -14.33
N ALA A 59 7.24 11.76 -14.18
CA ALA A 59 8.05 12.71 -14.92
C ALA A 59 9.47 12.74 -14.35
#